data_AF-A0A8J2TXA2-F1
#
_entry.id   AF-A0A8J2TXA2-F1
#
_cell.length_a   1.000
_cell.length_b   1.000
_cell.length_c   1.000
_cell.angle_alpha   90.00
_cell.angle_beta   90.00
_cell.angle_gamma   90.00
#
_symmetry.space_group_name_H-M   'P 1'
#
loop_
_entity.id
_entity.type
_entity.pdbx_description
1 polymer ?
#
loop_
_entity_poly.entity_id
_entity_poly.type
_entity_poly.pdbx_seq_one_letter_code
_entity_poly.pdbx_strand_id
1 'polypeptide(L)'
;MALNPRSDALCARLPASVADELFFPDQMNPRAVERARALCDACPIKALCATLPEPVEARTGYRFGIWGGTTPGERERGVPVCGECGTPTDGLVCLAHVGVAA
;
A
#
# COMPACT_ATOMS: atom_id res chain seq x y z
N MET A 1 12.22 16.98 6.95
CA MET A 1 12.95 16.09 6.02
C MET A 1 11.95 15.50 5.04
N ALA A 2 12.27 15.47 3.75
CA ALA A 2 11.43 14.78 2.76
C ALA A 2 11.66 13.26 2.88
N LEU A 3 10.58 12.48 2.93
CA LEU A 3 10.64 11.03 2.93
C LEU A 3 11.06 10.53 1.53
N ASN A 4 11.98 9.58 1.48
CA ASN A 4 12.47 8.95 0.25
C ASN A 4 11.88 7.54 0.11
N PRO A 5 11.03 7.28 -0.90
CA PRO A 5 10.37 5.99 -1.09
C PRO A 5 11.30 4.79 -1.26
N ARG A 6 12.55 5.00 -1.69
CA ARG A 6 13.50 3.90 -1.92
C ARG A 6 14.25 3.50 -0.65
N SER A 7 14.65 4.47 0.19
CA SER A 7 15.44 4.20 1.40
C SER A 7 14.61 4.11 2.68
N ASP A 8 13.45 4.76 2.71
CA ASP A 8 12.66 4.90 3.93
C ASP A 8 11.50 3.89 4.00
N ALA A 9 11.28 3.15 2.91
CA ALA A 9 10.34 2.04 2.89
C ALA A 9 10.84 0.87 3.74
N LEU A 10 9.99 0.36 4.64
CA LEU A 10 10.31 -0.85 5.40
C LEU A 10 10.52 -2.07 4.50
N CYS A 11 9.75 -2.19 3.42
CA CYS A 11 9.88 -3.29 2.47
C CYS A 11 11.22 -3.30 1.74
N ALA A 12 11.88 -2.14 1.55
CA ALA A 12 13.21 -2.07 0.94
C ALA A 12 14.32 -2.68 1.82
N ARG A 13 14.03 -2.97 3.10
CA ARG A 13 14.96 -3.60 4.05
C ARG A 13 14.83 -5.12 4.09
N LEU A 14 13.83 -5.69 3.41
CA LEU A 14 13.65 -7.12 3.34
C LEU A 14 14.63 -7.76 2.33
N PRO A 15 14.99 -9.04 2.53
CA PRO A 15 15.59 -9.83 1.45
C PRO A 15 14.69 -9.82 0.21
N ALA A 16 15.28 -9.74 -0.99
CA ALA A 16 14.55 -9.65 -2.24
C ALA A 16 13.51 -10.77 -2.41
N SER A 17 13.86 -12.02 -2.10
CA SER A 17 12.94 -13.16 -2.19
C SER A 17 11.71 -13.03 -1.27
N VAL A 18 11.90 -12.48 -0.07
CA VAL A 18 10.80 -12.24 0.88
C VAL A 18 9.93 -11.09 0.40
N ALA A 19 10.54 -10.03 -0.15
CA ALA A 19 9.80 -8.93 -0.74
C ALA A 19 8.96 -9.40 -1.94
N ASP A 20 9.51 -10.24 -2.80
CA ASP A 20 8.78 -10.79 -3.96
C ASP A 20 7.57 -11.62 -3.53
N GLU A 21 7.74 -12.53 -2.56
CA GLU A 21 6.64 -13.36 -2.04
C GLU A 21 5.50 -12.53 -1.44
N LEU A 22 5.83 -11.43 -0.75
CA LEU A 22 4.85 -10.59 -0.07
C LEU A 22 4.18 -9.59 -1.00
N PHE A 23 4.96 -8.89 -1.83
CA PHE A 23 4.49 -7.77 -2.63
C PHE A 23 4.09 -8.18 -4.04
N PHE A 24 4.47 -9.37 -4.50
CA PHE A 24 4.10 -9.94 -5.80
C PHE A 24 3.57 -11.38 -5.66
N PRO A 25 2.58 -11.63 -4.79
CA PRO A 25 2.13 -13.00 -4.52
C PRO A 25 1.41 -13.61 -5.72
N ASP A 26 1.65 -14.90 -5.95
CA ASP A 26 0.89 -15.67 -6.93
C ASP A 26 -0.61 -15.61 -6.64
N GLN A 27 -1.40 -15.29 -7.67
CA GLN A 27 -2.87 -15.22 -7.64
C GLN A 27 -3.44 -14.34 -6.51
N MET A 28 -2.67 -13.37 -6.00
CA MET A 28 -3.04 -12.56 -4.83
C MET A 28 -3.42 -13.42 -3.62
N ASN A 29 -2.58 -14.40 -3.27
CA ASN A 29 -2.74 -15.21 -2.07
C ASN A 29 -3.11 -14.34 -0.84
N PRO A 30 -4.29 -14.55 -0.22
CA PRO A 30 -4.78 -13.68 0.86
C PRO A 30 -3.81 -13.55 2.03
N ARG A 31 -3.10 -14.62 2.41
CA ARG A 31 -2.15 -14.59 3.53
C ARG A 31 -0.92 -13.73 3.22
N ALA A 32 -0.47 -13.75 1.97
CA ALA A 32 0.64 -12.89 1.55
C ALA A 32 0.21 -11.43 1.49
N VAL A 33 -1.00 -11.18 0.97
CA VAL A 33 -1.61 -9.85 0.93
C VAL A 33 -1.76 -9.26 2.35
N GLU A 34 -2.29 -10.03 3.30
CA GLU A 34 -2.43 -9.60 4.70
C GLU A 34 -1.07 -9.28 5.34
N ARG A 35 -0.06 -10.14 5.14
CA ARG A 35 1.30 -9.90 5.65
C ARG A 35 1.92 -8.64 5.05
N ALA A 36 1.79 -8.45 3.74
CA ALA A 36 2.29 -7.25 3.07
C ALA A 36 1.58 -5.99 3.55
N ARG A 37 0.26 -6.06 3.74
CA ARG A 37 -0.54 -4.95 4.30
C ARG A 37 -0.10 -4.60 5.71
N ALA A 38 0.08 -5.58 6.60
CA ALA A 38 0.57 -5.33 7.95
C ALA A 38 1.94 -4.62 7.96
N LEU A 39 2.82 -4.99 7.02
CA LEU A 39 4.10 -4.29 6.84
C LEU A 39 3.92 -2.87 6.31
N CYS A 40 3.00 -2.64 5.38
CA CYS A 40 2.66 -1.31 4.90
C CYS A 40 2.05 -0.45 6.02
N ASP A 41 1.22 -1.00 6.89
CA ASP A 41 0.58 -0.29 8.00
C ASP A 41 1.59 0.25 9.01
N ALA A 42 2.70 -0.46 9.22
CA ALA A 42 3.80 -0.01 10.07
C ALA A 42 4.79 0.94 9.35
N CYS A 43 4.64 1.14 8.03
CA CYS A 43 5.63 1.84 7.22
C CYS A 43 5.47 3.37 7.32
N PRO A 44 6.51 4.14 7.67
CA PRO A 44 6.41 5.58 7.87
C PRO A 44 6.09 6.35 6.58
N ILE A 45 6.35 5.75 5.42
CA ILE A 45 6.08 6.34 4.11
C ILE A 45 4.76 5.85 3.48
N LYS A 46 3.90 5.13 4.21
CA LYS A 46 2.72 4.49 3.64
C LYS A 46 1.85 5.46 2.82
N ALA A 47 1.53 6.61 3.40
CA ALA A 47 0.69 7.63 2.74
C ALA A 47 1.33 8.12 1.44
N LEU A 48 2.64 8.40 1.45
CA LEU A 48 3.39 8.76 0.24
C LEU A 48 3.43 7.60 -0.76
N CYS A 49 3.66 6.37 -0.29
CA CYS A 49 3.74 5.18 -1.13
C CYS A 49 2.41 4.87 -1.83
N ALA A 50 1.28 5.21 -1.21
CA ALA A 50 -0.04 5.03 -1.80
C ALA A 50 -0.30 5.93 -3.03
N THR A 51 0.44 7.04 -3.21
CA THR A 51 0.30 7.95 -4.36
C THR A 51 1.21 7.61 -5.53
N LEU A 52 2.21 6.75 -5.33
CA LEU A 52 3.19 6.35 -6.35
C LEU A 52 2.68 5.39 -7.44
N PRO A 53 1.69 4.50 -7.21
CA PRO A 53 1.29 3.52 -8.22
C PRO A 53 0.65 4.16 -9.43
N GLU A 54 -0.22 5.16 -9.23
CA GLU A 54 -0.96 5.81 -10.32
C GLU A 54 -0.04 6.31 -11.46
N PRO A 55 1.02 7.11 -11.21
CA PRO A 55 1.90 7.54 -12.29
C PRO A 55 2.72 6.40 -12.92
N VAL A 56 3.00 5.32 -12.17
CA VAL A 56 3.69 4.14 -12.71
C VAL A 56 2.76 3.34 -13.63
N GLU A 57 1.54 3.11 -13.19
CA GLU A 57 0.49 2.40 -13.92
C GLU A 57 0.10 3.16 -15.19
N ALA A 58 -0.03 4.50 -15.11
CA ALA A 58 -0.32 5.35 -16.26
C ALA A 58 0.78 5.30 -17.34
N ARG A 59 2.06 5.16 -16.94
CA ARG A 59 3.20 5.07 -17.87
C ARG A 59 3.38 3.69 -18.49
N THR A 60 3.10 2.64 -17.72
CA THR A 60 3.38 1.26 -18.13
C THR A 60 2.17 0.54 -18.71
N GLY A 61 0.96 0.97 -18.35
CA GLY A 61 -0.29 0.28 -18.69
C GLY A 61 -0.55 -0.97 -17.84
N TYR A 62 0.32 -1.31 -16.89
CA TYR A 62 0.21 -2.53 -16.08
C TYR A 62 0.10 -2.20 -14.59
N ARG A 63 -0.87 -2.83 -13.92
CA ARG A 63 -1.02 -2.78 -12.45
C ARG A 63 -0.40 -4.02 -11.85
N PHE A 64 0.57 -3.84 -10.95
CA PHE A 64 1.28 -4.95 -10.35
C PHE A 64 1.54 -4.71 -8.87
N GLY A 65 1.59 -5.82 -8.14
CA GLY A 65 1.99 -5.89 -6.74
C GLY A 65 1.21 -5.01 -5.76
N ILE A 66 1.67 -5.04 -4.52
CA ILE A 66 1.05 -4.33 -3.40
C ILE A 66 1.79 -3.03 -3.14
N TRP A 67 1.05 -1.92 -3.05
CA TRP A 67 1.60 -0.59 -2.85
C TRP A 67 0.80 0.15 -1.79
N GLY A 68 1.46 0.74 -0.79
CA GLY A 68 0.77 1.43 0.30
C GLY A 68 -0.28 0.58 1.03
N GLY A 69 -0.20 -0.75 0.93
CA GLY A 69 -1.19 -1.70 1.47
C GLY A 69 -2.39 -1.97 0.56
N THR A 70 -2.36 -1.57 -0.71
CA THR A 70 -3.41 -1.83 -1.70
C THR A 70 -2.95 -2.83 -2.76
N THR A 71 -3.84 -3.70 -3.19
CA THR A 71 -3.67 -4.63 -4.32
C THR A 71 -4.02 -3.96 -5.66
N PRO A 72 -3.59 -4.51 -6.81
CA PRO A 72 -3.96 -3.99 -8.12
C PRO A 72 -5.47 -3.89 -8.34
N GLY A 73 -6.23 -4.90 -7.88
CA GLY A 73 -7.69 -4.92 -8.01
C GLY A 73 -8.40 -3.88 -7.14
N GLU A 74 -7.86 -3.55 -5.96
CA GLU A 74 -8.39 -2.44 -5.15
C GLU A 74 -8.11 -1.08 -5.78
N ARG A 75 -6.93 -0.89 -6.38
CA ARG A 75 -6.58 0.34 -7.10
C ARG A 75 -7.43 0.53 -8.36
N GLU A 76 -7.71 -0.56 -9.09
CA GLU A 76 -8.59 -0.52 -10.26
C GLU A 76 -10.02 -0.12 -9.92
N ARG A 77 -10.55 -0.61 -8.80
CA ARG A 77 -11.90 -0.22 -8.34
C ARG A 77 -11.97 1.22 -7.83
N GLY A 78 -10.87 1.97 -7.85
CA GLY A 78 -10.80 3.36 -7.41
C GLY A 78 -11.16 3.52 -5.94
N VAL A 79 -10.81 2.53 -5.10
CA VAL A 79 -11.13 2.57 -3.68
C VAL A 79 -10.60 3.87 -3.10
N PRO A 80 -11.47 4.76 -2.57
CA PRO A 80 -11.01 6.01 -2.01
C PRO A 80 -10.03 5.70 -0.87
N VAL A 81 -8.87 6.35 -0.92
CA VAL A 81 -7.86 6.29 0.13
C VAL A 81 -7.88 7.61 0.88
N CYS A 82 -7.70 7.56 2.18
CA CYS A 82 -7.61 8.78 2.97
C CYS A 82 -6.33 9.55 2.59
N GLY A 83 -6.46 10.85 2.30
CA GLY A 83 -5.35 11.72 1.92
C GLY A 83 -4.30 11.95 3.03
N GLU A 84 -4.66 11.67 4.30
CA GLU A 84 -3.77 11.82 5.45
C GLU A 84 -3.03 10.51 5.78
N CYS A 85 -3.76 9.39 5.85
CA CYS A 85 -3.27 8.12 6.38
C CYS A 85 -2.98 7.05 5.30
N GLY A 86 -3.52 7.21 4.07
CA GLY A 86 -3.33 6.28 2.95
C GLY A 86 -4.03 4.92 3.07
N THR A 87 -4.91 4.72 4.05
CA THR A 87 -5.72 3.49 4.17
C THR A 87 -6.96 3.57 3.29
N PRO A 88 -7.54 2.43 2.84
CA PRO A 88 -8.86 2.41 2.21
C PRO A 88 -9.93 3.06 3.11
N THR A 89 -10.84 3.82 2.53
CA THR A 89 -12.01 4.37 3.22
C THR A 89 -13.27 3.59 2.81
N ASP A 90 -14.08 3.19 3.80
CA ASP A 90 -15.43 2.68 3.56
C ASP A 90 -16.37 3.88 3.44
N GLY A 91 -16.29 4.56 2.30
CA GLY A 91 -17.28 5.55 1.89
C GLY A 91 -17.21 6.95 2.50
N LEU A 92 -16.71 7.19 3.74
CA LEU A 92 -16.65 8.57 4.29
C LEU A 92 -15.60 8.83 5.40
N VAL A 93 -14.97 7.81 5.99
CA VAL A 93 -14.10 7.97 7.19
C VAL A 93 -12.83 7.08 7.09
N CYS A 94 -11.64 7.60 7.43
CA CYS A 94 -10.41 6.77 7.58
C CYS A 94 -10.64 5.80 8.74
N LEU A 95 -10.55 4.48 8.48
CA LEU A 95 -10.74 3.41 9.47
C LEU A 95 -9.76 3.53 10.68
N ALA A 96 -8.64 4.24 10.52
CA ALA A 96 -7.72 4.55 11.62
C ALA A 96 -8.28 5.58 12.63
N HIS A 97 -9.34 6.33 12.27
CA HIS A 97 -10.04 7.27 13.15
C HIS A 97 -11.38 6.75 13.68
N VAL A 98 -11.78 5.53 13.32
CA VAL A 98 -13.03 4.89 13.81
C VAL A 98 -13.04 4.67 15.33
N GLY A 99 -11.93 4.93 16.02
CA GLY A 99 -11.79 4.83 17.48
C GLY A 99 -11.61 6.15 18.25
N VAL A 100 -11.52 7.33 17.62
CA VAL A 100 -11.43 8.61 18.37
C VAL A 100 -12.81 9.24 18.44
N ALA A 101 -13.65 8.65 19.29
CA ALA A 101 -14.76 9.38 19.90
C ALA A 101 -14.26 9.97 21.22
N ALA A 102 -13.91 11.26 21.20
CA ALA A 102 -14.06 12.24 22.30
C ALA A 102 -13.45 13.58 21.87
#